data_AF-A0A363TWB9-F1
#
_entry.id   AF-A0A363TWB9-F1
#
_cell.length_a   1.000
_cell.length_b   1.000
_cell.length_c   1.000
_cell.angle_alpha   90.00
_cell.angle_beta   90.00
_cell.angle_gamma   90.00
#
_symmetry.space_group_name_H-M   'P 1'
#
loop_
_entity.id
_entity.type
_entity.pdbx_description
1 polymer ?
#
loop_
_entity_poly.entity_id
_entity_poly.type
_entity_poly.pdbx_seq_one_letter_code
_entity_poly.pdbx_strand_id
1 'polypeptide(L)'
;LVAPFGALAWTAPDGVSLLWFALIGTLGTTGHLALAWAYGRADASRLGVLEYTAFVWGVLIGLAVFGEVPSLATLAGTGLIVAGAVLISR
;
A
#
# COMPACT_ATOMS: atom_id res chain seq x y z
N LEU A 1 19.71 -0.56 15.42
CA LEU A 1 20.90 -1.44 15.29
C LEU A 1 21.76 -1.17 14.05
N VAL A 2 21.24 -0.56 12.98
CA VAL A 2 22.04 -0.24 11.76
C VAL A 2 22.76 1.13 11.83
N ALA A 3 22.38 1.99 12.80
CA ALA A 3 22.85 3.37 12.91
C ALA A 3 24.37 3.60 12.79
N PRO A 4 25.27 2.83 13.45
CA PRO A 4 26.71 3.09 13.34
C PRO A 4 27.28 2.71 11.96
N PHE A 5 26.74 1.69 11.29
CA PHE A 5 27.20 1.25 9.97
C PHE A 5 26.60 2.09 8.83
N GLY A 6 25.37 2.59 9.02
CA GLY A 6 24.70 3.46 8.06
C GLY A 6 25.37 4.83 7.90
N ALA A 7 25.99 5.36 8.96
CA ALA A 7 26.76 6.60 8.88
C ALA A 7 28.04 6.47 8.03
N LEU A 8 28.68 5.28 8.05
CA LEU A 8 29.89 5.01 7.28
C LEU A 8 29.61 4.70 5.80
N ALA A 9 28.41 4.24 5.47
CA ALA A 9 27.96 3.94 4.11
C ALA A 9 27.00 4.99 3.53
N TRP A 10 26.91 6.17 4.16
CA TRP A 10 25.99 7.23 3.73
C TRP A 10 26.32 7.68 2.31
N THR A 11 25.30 7.62 1.44
CA THR A 11 25.34 8.16 0.09
C THR A 11 24.24 9.20 -0.02
N ALA A 12 24.59 10.41 -0.48
CA ALA A 12 23.60 11.45 -0.68
C ALA A 12 22.64 11.04 -1.80
N PRO A 13 21.32 11.11 -1.56
CA PRO A 13 20.33 10.80 -2.59
C PRO A 13 20.43 11.82 -3.73
N ASP A 14 20.36 11.34 -4.96
CA ASP A 14 20.30 12.18 -6.14
C ASP A 14 18.93 12.87 -6.28
N GLY A 15 18.84 13.85 -7.19
CA GLY A 15 17.60 14.62 -7.38
C GLY A 15 16.39 13.79 -7.78
N VAL A 16 16.58 12.68 -8.51
CA VAL A 16 15.50 11.77 -8.90
C VAL A 16 15.03 10.95 -7.70
N SER A 17 15.96 10.46 -6.88
CA SER A 17 15.63 9.79 -5.63
C SER A 17 14.83 10.69 -4.67
N LEU A 18 15.21 11.96 -4.55
CA LEU A 18 14.47 12.94 -3.75
C LEU A 18 13.05 13.17 -4.26
N LEU A 19 12.87 13.23 -5.58
CA LEU A 19 11.54 13.34 -6.20
C LEU A 19 10.68 12.11 -5.87
N TRP A 20 11.24 10.90 -6.00
CA TRP A 20 10.51 9.67 -5.64
C TRP A 20 10.13 9.64 -4.16
N PHE A 21 11.03 10.05 -3.27
CA PHE A 21 10.72 10.14 -1.85
C PHE A 21 9.60 11.15 -1.56
N ALA A 22 9.61 12.31 -2.23
CA ALA A 22 8.54 13.28 -2.12
C ALA A 22 7.20 12.73 -2.61
N LEU A 23 7.19 12.01 -3.75
CA LEU A 23 5.97 11.39 -4.30
C LEU A 23 5.42 10.30 -3.38
N ILE A 24 6.26 9.38 -2.93
CA ILE A 24 5.84 8.29 -2.02
C ILE A 24 5.37 8.88 -0.68
N GLY A 25 6.10 9.86 -0.15
CA GLY A 25 5.73 10.55 1.08
C GLY A 25 4.39 11.26 0.98
N THR A 26 4.18 12.05 -0.07
CA THR A 26 2.90 12.76 -0.28
C THR A 26 1.73 11.79 -0.46
N LEU A 27 1.85 10.78 -1.34
CA LEU A 27 0.80 9.79 -1.54
C LEU A 27 0.46 9.02 -0.25
N GLY A 28 1.49 8.57 0.47
CA GLY A 28 1.34 7.84 1.73
C GLY A 28 0.69 8.69 2.82
N THR A 29 1.12 9.94 2.98
CA THR A 29 0.53 10.87 3.96
C THR A 29 -0.90 11.22 3.60
N THR A 30 -1.20 11.54 2.34
CA THR A 30 -2.57 11.84 1.91
C THR A 30 -3.50 10.64 2.12
N GLY A 31 -3.06 9.43 1.80
CA GLY A 31 -3.81 8.20 2.06
C GLY A 31 -4.11 8.00 3.55
N HIS A 32 -3.10 8.16 4.42
CA HIS A 32 -3.29 8.05 5.87
C HIS A 32 -4.25 9.12 6.42
N LEU A 33 -4.13 10.37 5.98
CA LEU A 33 -5.03 11.44 6.41
C LEU A 33 -6.46 11.20 5.95
N ALA A 34 -6.65 10.71 4.72
CA ALA A 34 -7.97 10.34 4.21
C ALA A 34 -8.59 9.21 5.04
N LEU A 35 -7.79 8.20 5.40
CA LEU A 35 -8.25 7.08 6.22
C LEU A 35 -8.61 7.54 7.65
N ALA A 36 -7.75 8.37 8.27
CA ALA A 36 -8.03 8.97 9.58
C ALA A 36 -9.32 9.80 9.57
N TRP A 37 -9.54 10.58 8.51
CA TRP A 37 -10.76 11.37 8.33
C TRP A 37 -12.02 10.50 8.15
N ALA A 38 -11.88 9.36 7.45
CA ALA A 38 -12.95 8.40 7.22
C ALA A 38 -13.34 7.68 8.52
N TYR A 39 -12.39 7.23 9.33
CA TYR A 39 -12.65 6.60 10.64
C TYR A 39 -13.40 7.52 11.61
N GLY A 40 -13.27 8.83 11.47
CA GLY A 40 -14.09 9.79 12.24
C GLY A 40 -15.55 9.90 11.79
N ARG A 41 -15.94 9.30 10.65
CA ARG A 41 -17.25 9.49 10.01
C ARG A 41 -18.02 8.21 9.72
N ALA A 42 -17.37 7.06 9.71
CA ALA A 42 -17.98 5.77 9.45
C ALA A 42 -17.46 4.71 10.42
N ASP A 43 -18.27 3.68 10.65
CA ASP A 43 -17.90 2.57 11.53
C ASP A 43 -16.63 1.87 11.03
N ALA A 44 -15.74 1.54 11.97
CA ALA A 44 -14.47 0.88 11.67
C ALA A 44 -14.65 -0.45 10.93
N SER A 45 -15.76 -1.15 11.16
CA SER A 45 -16.11 -2.41 10.47
C SER A 45 -16.34 -2.23 8.97
N ARG A 46 -16.93 -1.10 8.55
CA ARG A 46 -17.13 -0.78 7.12
C ARG A 46 -15.83 -0.34 6.46
N LEU A 47 -14.99 0.39 7.18
CA LEU A 47 -13.70 0.88 6.65
C LEU A 47 -12.63 -0.20 6.58
N GLY A 48 -12.67 -1.21 7.47
CA GLY A 48 -11.77 -2.37 7.39
C GLY A 48 -11.88 -3.11 6.05
N VAL A 49 -13.05 -3.09 5.40
CA VAL A 49 -13.23 -3.65 4.05
C VAL A 49 -12.34 -2.95 3.02
N LEU A 50 -12.13 -1.63 3.17
CA LEU A 50 -11.32 -0.83 2.26
C LEU A 50 -9.84 -1.22 2.34
N GLU A 51 -9.34 -1.56 3.53
CA GLU A 51 -7.95 -2.00 3.71
C GLU A 51 -7.66 -3.27 2.91
N TYR A 52 -8.62 -4.20 2.83
CA TYR A 52 -8.47 -5.42 2.03
C TYR A 52 -8.42 -5.16 0.52
N THR A 53 -8.92 -4.01 0.04
CA THR A 53 -8.79 -3.66 -1.38
C THR A 53 -7.35 -3.35 -1.78
N ALA A 54 -6.47 -3.05 -0.81
CA ALA A 54 -5.04 -2.83 -1.07
C ALA A 54 -4.37 -4.03 -1.72
N PHE A 55 -4.83 -5.27 -1.45
CA PHE A 55 -4.33 -6.46 -2.11
C PHE A 55 -4.62 -6.48 -3.62
N VAL A 56 -5.80 -5.98 -4.03
CA VAL A 56 -6.16 -5.86 -5.44
C VAL A 56 -5.27 -4.82 -6.11
N TRP A 57 -5.16 -3.64 -5.49
CA TRP A 57 -4.29 -2.58 -6.00
C TRP A 57 -2.81 -2.98 -6.04
N GLY A 58 -2.33 -3.74 -5.06
CA GLY A 58 -0.97 -4.27 -5.04
C GLY A 58 -0.67 -5.16 -6.25
N VAL A 59 -1.58 -6.08 -6.60
CA VAL A 59 -1.44 -6.92 -7.81
C VAL A 59 -1.49 -6.08 -9.09
N LEU A 60 -2.42 -5.14 -9.17
CA LEU A 60 -2.57 -4.28 -10.36
C LEU A 60 -1.35 -3.38 -10.57
N ILE A 61 -0.85 -2.74 -9.51
CA ILE A 61 0.33 -1.86 -9.57
C ILE A 61 1.60 -2.69 -9.78
N GLY A 62 1.72 -3.84 -9.12
CA GLY A 62 2.80 -4.82 -9.34
C GLY A 62 2.93 -5.19 -10.81
N LEU A 63 1.81 -5.55 -11.44
CA LEU A 63 1.78 -5.88 -12.86
C LEU A 63 2.05 -4.65 -13.76
N ALA A 64 1.41 -3.51 -13.48
CA ALA A 64 1.45 -2.34 -14.37
C ALA A 64 2.77 -1.56 -14.30
N VAL A 65 3.36 -1.43 -13.12
CA VAL A 65 4.56 -0.61 -12.88
C VAL A 65 5.83 -1.46 -12.88
N PHE A 66 5.77 -2.65 -12.29
CA PHE A 66 6.94 -3.50 -12.09
C PHE A 66 6.98 -4.70 -13.05
N GLY A 67 5.91 -4.95 -13.82
CA GLY A 67 5.82 -6.11 -14.72
C GLY A 67 5.73 -7.44 -13.98
N GLU A 68 5.39 -7.42 -12.68
CA GLU A 68 5.29 -8.63 -11.87
C GLU A 68 4.04 -9.42 -12.26
N VAL A 69 4.23 -10.56 -12.92
CA VAL A 69 3.13 -11.45 -13.29
C VAL A 69 2.67 -12.21 -12.03
N PRO A 70 1.43 -11.99 -11.56
CA PRO A 70 0.95 -12.63 -10.36
C PRO A 70 0.82 -14.15 -10.56
N SER A 71 1.29 -14.91 -9.58
CA SER A 71 1.13 -16.36 -9.57
C SER A 71 -0.34 -16.76 -9.40
N LEU A 72 -0.68 -18.00 -9.78
CA LEU A 72 -2.02 -18.56 -9.52
C LEU A 72 -2.38 -18.52 -8.03
N ALA A 73 -1.41 -18.74 -7.13
CA ALA A 73 -1.62 -18.65 -5.70
C ALA A 73 -1.96 -17.22 -5.25
N THR A 74 -1.26 -16.22 -5.81
CA THR A 74 -1.55 -14.79 -5.56
C THR A 74 -2.96 -14.43 -6.00
N LEU A 75 -3.35 -14.83 -7.21
CA LEU A 75 -4.69 -14.57 -7.74
C LEU A 75 -5.78 -15.26 -6.91
N ALA A 76 -5.55 -16.50 -6.50
CA ALA A 76 -6.48 -17.23 -5.62
C ALA A 76 -6.63 -16.54 -4.26
N GLY A 77 -5.51 -16.12 -3.64
CA GLY A 77 -5.52 -15.38 -2.39
C GLY A 77 -6.27 -14.05 -2.49
N THR A 78 -5.96 -13.24 -3.50
CA THR A 78 -6.67 -11.98 -3.76
C THR A 78 -8.17 -12.22 -4.00
N GLY A 79 -8.54 -13.27 -4.73
CA GLY A 79 -9.94 -13.65 -4.93
C GLY A 79 -10.68 -14.01 -3.65
N LEU A 80 -10.04 -14.76 -2.74
CA LEU A 80 -10.61 -15.09 -1.43
C LEU A 80 -10.81 -13.85 -0.55
N ILE A 81 -9.83 -12.94 -0.55
CA ILE A 81 -9.91 -11.67 0.19
C ILE A 81 -11.08 -10.82 -0.33
N VAL A 82 -11.21 -10.68 -1.65
CA VAL A 82 -12.33 -9.96 -2.27
C VAL A 82 -13.67 -10.62 -1.93
N ALA A 83 -13.76 -11.94 -2.00
CA ALA A 83 -14.99 -12.66 -1.65
C ALA A 83 -15.41 -12.42 -0.19
N GLY A 84 -14.46 -12.43 0.75
CA GLY A 84 -14.69 -12.10 2.15
C GLY A 84 -15.13 -10.64 2.36
N ALA A 85 -14.47 -9.70 1.67
CA ALA A 85 -14.82 -8.29 1.68
C ALA A 85 -16.27 -8.05 1.20
N VAL A 86 -16.67 -8.66 0.08
CA VAL A 86 -18.04 -8.56 -0.43
C VAL A 86 -19.04 -9.23 0.53
N LEU A 87 -18.65 -10.32 1.19
CA LEU A 87 -19.48 -11.01 2.21
C LEU A 87 -19.78 -10.18 3.43
N ILE A 88 -18.81 -9.39 3.89
CA ILE A 88 -18.98 -8.54 5.08
C ILE A 88 -19.65 -7.20 4.73
N SER A 89 -19.52 -6.74 3.47
CA SER A 89 -20.12 -5.48 3.01
C SER A 89 -21.65 -5.50 2.81
N ARG A 90 -22.25 -6.70 2.82
CA ARG A 90 -23.69 -6.94 2.63
C ARG A 90 -24.35 -7.26 3.96
#